data_AF-A0A2P6TS73-F1
#
_entry.id   AF-A0A2P6TS73-F1
#
_cell.length_a   1.000
_cell.length_b   1.000
_cell.length_c   1.000
_cell.angle_alpha   90.00
_cell.angle_beta   90.00
_cell.angle_gamma   90.00
#
_symmetry.space_group_name_H-M   'P 1'
#
loop_
_entity.id
_entity.type
_entity.pdbx_description
1 polymer ?
#
loop_
_entity_poly.entity_id
_entity_poly.type
_entity_poly.pdbx_seq_one_letter_code
_entity_poly.pdbx_strand_id
1 'polypeptide(L)'
;MATARRPLNADMEALRAYVLADTGAQTQAESTVRLVVTHSNLQASFMDIRLDLHMTIDAVKRKLCFHCGTPPSAQVLQLKDDRGRLLAVLDDEARKLGYYSPQDGFTLHIIDTDPTSLSANGWLEDVSKVDKYVMSDEAYAARDNTYRKYKEAQLARDPNWTLAKEMARRSAAAGAPQAGPAAEPRAPADDDTGTEEAAAISVGARCEVEGGKRGVVRYVGRCEGLPLGWWIGVQYDEPVGKNDGSVKGQRYFECPQGYGGFVRPALVKTGEQYRPFDEDLFGSDDEL
;
A
#
# COMPACT_ATOMS: atom_id res chain seq x y z
N MET A 1 -29.99 16.05 13.34
CA MET A 1 -29.51 14.71 13.75
C MET A 1 -27.99 14.71 13.66
N ALA A 2 -27.30 14.45 14.76
CA ALA A 2 -25.84 14.43 14.79
C ALA A 2 -25.34 13.20 14.03
N THR A 3 -24.75 13.40 12.85
CA THR A 3 -24.07 12.33 12.12
C THR A 3 -22.81 11.98 12.90
N ALA A 4 -22.90 10.98 13.78
CA ALA A 4 -21.74 10.43 14.47
C ALA A 4 -20.70 9.98 13.44
N ARG A 5 -19.43 10.32 13.67
CA ARG A 5 -18.30 9.83 12.86
C ARG A 5 -18.40 8.31 12.77
N ARG A 6 -18.61 7.77 11.57
CA ARG A 6 -18.53 6.32 11.32
C ARG A 6 -17.09 5.89 11.60
N PRO A 7 -16.86 4.84 12.42
CA PRO A 7 -15.51 4.33 12.62
C PRO A 7 -14.94 3.86 11.27
N LEU A 8 -13.68 4.22 11.02
CA LEU A 8 -12.99 3.86 9.78
C LEU A 8 -12.78 2.35 9.72
N ASN A 9 -12.85 1.79 8.51
CA ASN A 9 -12.42 0.41 8.31
C ASN A 9 -10.89 0.34 8.40
N ALA A 10 -10.33 -0.77 8.88
CA ALA A 10 -8.89 -0.93 9.12
C ALA A 10 -8.06 -0.64 7.85
N ASP A 11 -8.58 -0.98 6.67
CA ASP A 11 -7.92 -0.72 5.39
C ASP A 11 -7.81 0.78 5.09
N MET A 12 -8.82 1.57 5.45
CA MET A 12 -8.81 3.02 5.27
C MET A 12 -7.90 3.70 6.29
N GLU A 13 -7.78 3.16 7.50
CA GLU A 13 -6.80 3.62 8.48
C GLU A 13 -5.36 3.31 8.04
N ALA A 14 -5.13 2.13 7.45
CA ALA A 14 -3.83 1.76 6.89
C ALA A 14 -3.45 2.63 5.69
N LEU A 15 -4.40 2.90 4.77
CA LEU A 15 -4.19 3.81 3.65
C LEU A 15 -3.88 5.22 4.14
N ARG A 16 -4.62 5.69 5.14
CA ARG A 16 -4.38 6.97 5.80
C ARG A 16 -2.98 7.00 6.42
N ALA A 17 -2.59 5.99 7.20
CA ALA A 17 -1.27 5.92 7.80
C ALA A 17 -0.14 5.87 6.75
N TYR A 18 -0.35 5.19 5.62
CA TYR A 18 0.60 5.14 4.52
C TYR A 18 0.74 6.48 3.79
N VAL A 19 -0.38 7.16 3.48
CA VAL A 19 -0.39 8.48 2.83
C VAL A 19 0.17 9.57 3.76
N LEU A 20 0.00 9.39 5.07
CA LEU A 20 0.47 10.31 6.11
C LEU A 20 1.87 9.96 6.65
N ALA A 21 2.45 8.83 6.24
CA ALA A 21 3.79 8.46 6.68
C ALA A 21 4.77 9.55 6.22
N ASP A 22 5.63 9.99 7.14
CA ASP A 22 6.64 11.02 6.91
C ASP A 22 7.82 10.47 6.10
N THR A 23 7.51 9.86 4.96
CA THR A 23 8.48 9.37 3.98
C THR A 23 8.89 10.53 3.06
N GLY A 24 9.48 11.56 3.65
CA GLY A 24 10.63 12.29 3.10
C GLY A 24 10.55 12.98 1.73
N ALA A 25 9.39 13.27 1.13
CA ALA A 25 9.34 13.97 -0.17
C ALA A 25 8.24 15.05 -0.33
N GLN A 26 7.37 15.25 0.65
CA GLN A 26 6.37 16.33 0.61
C GLN A 26 6.40 17.09 1.92
N THR A 27 7.33 18.04 2.03
CA THR A 27 7.34 19.08 3.06
C THR A 27 5.92 19.60 3.29
N GLN A 28 5.38 19.43 4.51
CA GLN A 28 4.24 20.23 4.96
C GLN A 28 4.67 21.69 4.88
N ALA A 29 4.21 22.42 3.87
CA ALA A 29 4.35 23.85 3.86
C ALA A 29 3.53 24.40 5.03
N GLU A 30 4.12 25.30 5.84
CA GLU A 30 3.46 25.93 7.01
C GLU A 30 2.11 26.56 6.66
N SER A 31 1.90 26.93 5.39
CA SER A 31 0.65 27.51 4.88
C SER A 31 -0.45 26.50 4.55
N THR A 32 -0.24 25.19 4.73
CA THR A 32 -1.19 24.16 4.30
C THR A 32 -1.88 23.46 5.49
N VAL A 33 -3.18 23.23 5.35
CA VAL A 33 -4.02 22.52 6.32
C VAL A 33 -4.62 21.26 5.69
N ARG A 34 -4.75 20.19 6.47
CA ARG A 34 -5.38 18.93 6.08
C ARG A 34 -6.81 18.88 6.58
N LEU A 35 -7.77 18.94 5.67
CA LEU A 35 -9.19 18.91 6.00
C LEU A 35 -9.85 17.64 5.49
N VAL A 36 -10.78 17.13 6.30
CA VAL A 36 -11.68 16.05 5.89
C VAL A 36 -12.86 16.68 5.16
N VAL A 37 -13.10 16.29 3.92
CA VAL A 37 -14.20 16.82 3.13
C VAL A 37 -15.34 15.82 3.11
N THR A 38 -16.52 16.29 3.49
CA THR A 38 -17.77 15.50 3.48
C THR A 38 -18.81 16.21 2.63
N HIS A 39 -19.75 15.48 2.08
CA HIS A 39 -20.79 16.01 1.20
C HIS A 39 -22.19 15.69 1.75
N SER A 40 -23.18 16.51 1.44
CA SER A 40 -24.57 16.27 1.85
C SER A 40 -25.22 15.10 1.10
N ASN A 41 -24.91 14.95 -0.19
CA ASN A 41 -25.55 13.98 -1.09
C ASN A 41 -24.73 12.69 -1.30
N LEU A 42 -23.44 12.67 -0.92
CA LEU A 42 -22.56 11.51 -1.11
C LEU A 42 -22.31 10.82 0.23
N GLN A 43 -22.26 9.50 0.22
CA GLN A 43 -21.77 8.70 1.34
C GLN A 43 -20.23 8.71 1.40
N ALA A 44 -19.57 8.94 0.27
CA ALA A 44 -18.12 9.09 0.19
C ALA A 44 -17.61 10.27 1.02
N SER A 45 -16.53 10.02 1.78
CA SER A 45 -15.78 11.03 2.53
C SER A 45 -14.36 11.08 1.97
N PHE A 46 -13.88 12.29 1.70
CA PHE A 46 -12.52 12.50 1.18
C PHE A 46 -11.63 12.95 2.33
N MET A 47 -10.68 12.11 2.69
CA MET A 47 -9.85 12.32 3.87
C MET A 47 -8.58 13.08 3.50
N ASP A 48 -8.12 13.95 4.41
CA ASP A 48 -6.82 14.60 4.35
C ASP A 48 -6.55 15.42 3.06
N ILE A 49 -7.58 16.11 2.54
CA ILE A 49 -7.42 17.04 1.43
C ILE A 49 -6.58 18.24 1.92
N ARG A 50 -5.45 18.45 1.25
CA ARG A 50 -4.54 19.58 1.54
C ARG A 50 -5.03 20.85 0.86
N LEU A 51 -5.28 21.88 1.66
CA LEU A 51 -5.69 23.21 1.23
C LEU A 51 -4.73 24.25 1.79
N ASP A 52 -4.41 25.27 0.99
CA ASP A 52 -3.57 26.38 1.44
C ASP A 52 -4.45 27.44 2.13
N LEU A 53 -3.99 27.94 3.29
CA LEU A 53 -4.67 28.93 4.12
C LEU A 53 -4.83 30.28 3.39
N HIS A 54 -4.02 30.57 2.37
CA HIS A 54 -4.10 31.79 1.57
C HIS A 54 -5.06 31.68 0.38
N MET A 55 -5.59 30.49 0.09
CA MET A 55 -6.63 30.32 -0.93
C MET A 55 -7.90 31.05 -0.53
N THR A 56 -8.54 31.70 -1.50
CA THR A 56 -9.88 32.26 -1.32
C THR A 56 -10.92 31.14 -1.22
N ILE A 57 -12.05 31.39 -0.58
CA ILE A 57 -13.14 30.41 -0.48
C ILE A 57 -13.63 29.99 -1.87
N ASP A 58 -13.69 30.90 -2.84
CA ASP A 58 -14.01 30.60 -4.24
C ASP A 58 -13.02 29.60 -4.88
N ALA A 59 -11.71 29.78 -4.65
CA ALA A 59 -10.70 28.83 -5.12
C ALA A 59 -10.83 27.46 -4.43
N VAL A 60 -11.18 27.45 -3.14
CA VAL A 60 -11.46 26.21 -2.40
C VAL A 60 -12.67 25.49 -2.99
N LYS A 61 -13.79 26.19 -3.23
CA LYS A 61 -14.99 25.63 -3.88
C LYS A 61 -14.66 25.00 -5.24
N ARG A 62 -13.92 25.71 -6.10
CA ARG A 62 -13.47 25.17 -7.40
C ARG A 62 -12.65 23.90 -7.26
N LYS A 63 -11.73 23.83 -6.29
CA LYS A 63 -10.94 22.61 -6.05
C LYS A 63 -11.83 21.45 -5.60
N LEU A 64 -12.79 21.72 -4.73
CA LEU A 64 -13.72 20.72 -4.22
C LEU A 64 -14.74 20.23 -5.26
N CYS A 65 -15.09 21.07 -6.24
CA CYS A 65 -15.94 20.68 -7.37
C CYS A 65 -15.37 19.47 -8.12
N PHE A 66 -14.05 19.36 -8.29
CA PHE A 66 -13.43 18.19 -8.94
C PHE A 66 -13.50 16.91 -8.10
N HIS A 67 -13.65 17.03 -6.78
CA HIS A 67 -13.78 15.89 -5.88
C HIS A 67 -15.24 15.46 -5.70
N CYS A 68 -16.16 16.41 -5.52
CA CYS A 68 -17.54 16.14 -5.13
C CYS A 68 -18.56 16.30 -6.27
N GLY A 69 -18.17 16.90 -7.40
CA GLY A 69 -19.04 17.06 -8.58
C GLY A 69 -20.06 18.19 -8.50
N THR A 70 -20.11 18.96 -7.40
CA THR A 70 -21.01 20.10 -7.21
C THR A 70 -20.37 21.41 -7.68
N PRO A 71 -21.06 22.24 -8.48
CA PRO A 71 -20.51 23.50 -8.96
C PRO A 71 -20.34 24.53 -7.82
N PRO A 72 -19.35 25.44 -7.88
CA PRO A 72 -19.09 26.43 -6.82
C PRO A 72 -20.30 27.31 -6.46
N SER A 73 -21.17 27.60 -7.43
CA SER A 73 -22.39 28.41 -7.24
C SER A 73 -23.45 27.73 -6.38
N ALA A 74 -23.47 26.39 -6.36
CA ALA A 74 -24.41 25.59 -5.57
C ALA A 74 -23.74 24.99 -4.32
N GLN A 75 -22.50 25.37 -4.05
CA GLN A 75 -21.70 24.81 -2.98
C GLN A 75 -21.70 25.72 -1.75
N VAL A 76 -22.39 25.30 -0.70
CA VAL A 76 -22.32 25.95 0.61
C VAL A 76 -21.34 25.20 1.50
N LEU A 77 -20.31 25.91 1.98
CA LEU A 77 -19.23 25.33 2.77
C LEU A 77 -19.44 25.59 4.27
N GLN A 78 -19.40 24.53 5.06
CA GLN A 78 -19.46 24.58 6.52
C GLN A 78 -18.18 24.00 7.13
N LEU A 79 -17.46 24.81 7.90
CA LEU A 79 -16.31 24.34 8.67
C LEU A 79 -16.81 23.78 10.01
N LYS A 80 -16.45 22.54 10.29
CA LYS A 80 -16.79 21.83 11.52
C LYS A 80 -15.54 21.35 12.24
N ASP A 81 -15.60 21.37 13.56
CA ASP A 81 -14.56 20.89 14.46
C ASP A 81 -14.38 19.37 14.39
N ASP A 82 -13.37 18.83 15.06
CA ASP A 82 -13.11 17.40 15.22
C ASP A 82 -14.32 16.64 15.82
N ARG A 83 -15.10 17.31 16.66
CA ARG A 83 -16.35 16.80 17.27
C ARG A 83 -17.59 17.02 16.42
N GLY A 84 -17.46 17.54 15.20
CA GLY A 84 -18.57 17.81 14.29
C GLY A 84 -19.41 19.05 14.63
N ARG A 85 -18.94 19.90 15.55
CA ARG A 85 -19.58 21.19 15.87
C ARG A 85 -19.33 22.18 14.74
N LEU A 86 -20.37 22.91 14.31
CA LEU A 86 -20.23 23.97 13.31
C LEU A 86 -19.44 25.14 13.90
N LEU A 87 -18.31 25.48 13.26
CA LEU A 87 -17.46 26.61 13.63
C LEU A 87 -17.80 27.85 12.80
N ALA A 88 -17.92 27.68 11.49
CA ALA A 88 -18.21 28.77 10.57
C ALA A 88 -18.92 28.29 9.30
N VAL A 89 -19.69 29.19 8.70
CA VAL A 89 -20.17 29.06 7.32
C VAL A 89 -19.28 29.93 6.45
N LEU A 90 -18.75 29.37 5.37
CA LEU A 90 -17.81 30.02 4.46
C LEU A 90 -18.60 30.62 3.29
N ASP A 91 -19.27 31.74 3.58
CA ASP A 91 -20.16 32.48 2.68
C ASP A 91 -19.44 33.58 1.87
N ASP A 92 -18.38 34.18 2.42
CA ASP A 92 -17.57 35.19 1.74
C ASP A 92 -16.53 34.55 0.80
N GLU A 93 -16.80 34.65 -0.49
CA GLU A 93 -16.00 34.07 -1.58
C GLU A 93 -14.59 34.68 -1.73
N ALA A 94 -14.44 35.95 -1.36
CA ALA A 94 -13.17 36.68 -1.45
C ALA A 94 -12.27 36.43 -0.22
N ARG A 95 -12.84 35.94 0.87
CA ARG A 95 -12.12 35.71 2.12
C ARG A 95 -11.17 34.52 1.99
N LYS A 96 -10.02 34.62 2.65
CA LYS A 96 -9.02 33.55 2.69
C LYS A 96 -9.44 32.46 3.67
N LEU A 97 -9.13 31.21 3.35
CA LEU A 97 -9.43 30.06 4.20
C LEU A 97 -8.85 30.21 5.61
N GLY A 98 -7.64 30.76 5.73
CA GLY A 98 -6.96 31.00 7.01
C GLY A 98 -7.68 31.98 7.94
N TYR A 99 -8.57 32.83 7.45
CA TYR A 99 -9.39 33.70 8.30
C TYR A 99 -10.25 32.88 9.29
N TYR A 100 -10.73 31.71 8.84
CA TYR A 100 -11.57 30.84 9.64
C TYR A 100 -10.77 29.94 10.61
N SER A 101 -9.44 30.11 10.65
CA SER A 101 -8.51 29.35 11.50
C SER A 101 -8.75 27.83 11.48
N PRO A 102 -8.86 27.19 10.30
CA PRO A 102 -9.05 25.75 10.22
C PRO A 102 -7.81 25.03 10.75
N GLN A 103 -8.02 23.91 11.44
CA GLN A 103 -6.96 23.06 11.96
C GLN A 103 -6.95 21.70 11.26
N ASP A 104 -5.82 21.01 11.34
CA ASP A 104 -5.68 19.66 10.81
C ASP A 104 -6.74 18.72 11.43
N GLY A 105 -7.43 17.98 10.56
CA GLY A 105 -8.48 17.04 10.97
C GLY A 105 -9.86 17.66 11.19
N PHE A 106 -10.02 18.97 10.96
CA PHE A 106 -11.33 19.60 10.87
C PHE A 106 -12.08 19.11 9.62
N THR A 107 -13.41 19.17 9.70
CA THR A 107 -14.30 18.71 8.64
C THR A 107 -14.84 19.90 7.86
N LEU A 108 -14.56 19.94 6.57
CA LEU A 108 -15.21 20.84 5.63
C LEU A 108 -16.42 20.11 5.01
N HIS A 109 -17.61 20.47 5.47
CA HIS A 109 -18.85 19.87 5.01
C HIS A 109 -19.46 20.70 3.89
N ILE A 110 -19.64 20.07 2.74
CA ILE A 110 -20.25 20.63 1.55
C ILE A 110 -21.75 20.33 1.59
N ILE A 111 -22.56 21.39 1.55
CA ILE A 111 -23.99 21.30 1.33
C ILE A 111 -24.24 21.69 -0.12
N ASP A 112 -24.75 20.74 -0.90
CA ASP A 112 -25.21 20.99 -2.26
C ASP A 112 -26.64 21.51 -2.22
N THR A 113 -26.85 22.72 -2.75
CA THR A 113 -28.16 23.35 -2.87
C THR A 113 -28.82 23.12 -4.23
N ASP A 114 -28.10 22.56 -5.21
CA ASP A 114 -28.64 22.31 -6.54
C ASP A 114 -29.31 20.93 -6.62
N PRO A 115 -30.64 20.87 -6.83
CA PRO A 115 -31.36 19.61 -6.97
C PRO A 115 -31.01 18.83 -8.24
N THR A 116 -30.34 19.46 -9.21
CA THR A 116 -29.94 18.86 -10.50
C THR A 116 -28.46 18.49 -10.60
N SER A 117 -27.71 18.70 -9.52
CA SER A 117 -26.27 18.40 -9.46
C SER A 117 -25.96 16.94 -9.77
N LEU A 118 -24.77 16.68 -10.31
CA LEU A 118 -24.29 15.32 -10.62
C LEU A 118 -24.23 14.44 -9.36
N SER A 119 -24.02 15.04 -8.19
CA SER A 119 -24.03 14.33 -6.92
C SER A 119 -25.44 14.04 -6.39
N ALA A 120 -26.48 14.66 -6.96
CA ALA A 120 -27.86 14.45 -6.57
C ALA A 120 -28.36 13.05 -6.98
N ASN A 121 -29.29 12.51 -6.18
CA ASN A 121 -29.94 11.22 -6.44
C ASN A 121 -28.98 10.02 -6.56
N GLY A 122 -27.76 10.11 -6.04
CA GLY A 122 -26.82 8.99 -6.00
C GLY A 122 -26.29 8.54 -7.38
N TRP A 123 -26.37 9.38 -8.41
CA TRP A 123 -25.86 9.04 -9.76
C TRP A 123 -24.36 8.65 -9.76
N LEU A 124 -23.55 9.30 -8.91
CA LEU A 124 -22.12 9.01 -8.79
C LEU A 124 -21.80 7.76 -7.95
N GLU A 125 -22.74 7.29 -7.11
CA GLU A 125 -22.51 6.14 -6.23
C GLU A 125 -23.25 4.88 -6.70
N ASP A 126 -24.34 5.05 -7.45
CA ASP A 126 -25.19 3.96 -7.90
C ASP A 126 -24.76 3.41 -9.26
N VAL A 127 -23.93 2.37 -9.20
CA VAL A 127 -23.44 1.61 -10.36
C VAL A 127 -24.54 0.90 -11.16
N SER A 128 -25.80 0.90 -10.69
CA SER A 128 -26.95 0.37 -11.44
C SER A 128 -27.48 1.35 -12.48
N LYS A 129 -27.25 2.65 -12.29
CA LYS A 129 -27.73 3.72 -13.19
C LYS A 129 -26.86 3.92 -14.41
N VAL A 130 -25.67 3.32 -14.41
CA VAL A 130 -24.75 3.36 -15.54
C VAL A 130 -25.11 2.22 -16.50
N ASP A 131 -25.44 2.57 -17.74
CA ASP A 131 -25.61 1.60 -18.82
C ASP A 131 -24.28 0.89 -19.08
N LYS A 132 -24.16 -0.31 -18.52
CA LYS A 132 -22.98 -1.15 -18.72
C LYS A 132 -23.04 -1.70 -20.13
N TYR A 133 -21.99 -1.46 -20.90
CA TYR A 133 -21.85 -2.07 -22.21
C TYR A 133 -21.76 -3.59 -22.06
N VAL A 134 -22.76 -4.30 -22.60
CA VAL A 134 -22.78 -5.76 -22.69
C VAL A 134 -22.59 -6.16 -24.16
N MET A 135 -21.55 -6.93 -24.43
CA MET A 135 -21.27 -7.48 -25.76
C MET A 135 -22.02 -8.79 -25.94
N SER A 136 -22.62 -9.00 -27.12
CA SER A 136 -23.18 -10.31 -27.47
C SER A 136 -22.08 -11.35 -27.65
N ASP A 137 -22.39 -12.61 -27.40
CA ASP A 137 -21.41 -13.69 -27.50
C ASP A 137 -20.87 -13.87 -28.92
N GLU A 138 -21.70 -13.61 -29.93
CA GLU A 138 -21.36 -13.68 -31.35
C GLU A 138 -20.41 -12.54 -31.73
N ALA A 139 -20.70 -11.31 -31.28
CA ALA A 139 -19.83 -10.15 -31.49
C ALA A 139 -18.47 -10.32 -30.80
N TYR A 140 -18.45 -10.99 -29.63
CA TYR A 140 -17.21 -11.32 -28.92
C TYR A 140 -16.42 -12.42 -29.66
N ALA A 141 -17.08 -13.44 -30.19
CA ALA A 141 -16.43 -14.53 -30.92
C ALA A 141 -15.83 -14.08 -32.27
N ALA A 142 -16.48 -13.13 -32.94
CA ALA A 142 -15.99 -12.55 -34.20
C ALA A 142 -14.68 -11.77 -34.04
N ARG A 143 -14.38 -11.23 -32.85
CA ARG A 143 -13.16 -10.46 -32.60
C ARG A 143 -11.91 -11.34 -32.54
N ASP A 144 -10.81 -10.80 -33.03
CA ASP A 144 -9.49 -11.41 -32.91
C ASP A 144 -8.80 -11.01 -31.60
N ASN A 145 -7.80 -11.77 -31.16
CA ASN A 145 -7.09 -11.57 -29.89
C ASN A 145 -7.98 -11.60 -28.64
N THR A 146 -9.09 -12.32 -28.68
CA THR A 146 -9.97 -12.50 -27.51
C THR A 146 -9.50 -13.62 -26.60
N TYR A 147 -9.86 -13.52 -25.32
CA TYR A 147 -9.53 -14.54 -24.32
C TYR A 147 -10.13 -15.92 -24.68
N ARG A 148 -11.31 -15.97 -25.31
CA ARG A 148 -11.93 -17.23 -25.76
C ARG A 148 -11.06 -17.95 -26.81
N LYS A 149 -10.63 -17.24 -27.85
CA LYS A 149 -9.72 -17.79 -28.88
C LYS A 149 -8.35 -18.20 -28.28
N TYR A 150 -7.81 -17.40 -27.35
CA TYR A 150 -6.58 -17.76 -26.63
C TYR A 150 -6.77 -19.05 -25.80
N LYS A 151 -7.85 -19.15 -25.04
CA LYS A 151 -8.19 -20.33 -24.25
C LYS A 151 -8.34 -21.57 -25.12
N GLU A 152 -9.04 -21.48 -26.25
CA GLU A 152 -9.19 -22.59 -27.21
C GLU A 152 -7.83 -23.05 -27.77
N ALA A 153 -6.96 -22.11 -28.18
CA ALA A 153 -5.63 -22.43 -28.66
C ALA A 153 -4.75 -23.12 -27.60
N GLN A 154 -4.89 -22.74 -26.33
CA GLN A 154 -4.15 -23.34 -25.23
C GLN A 154 -4.71 -24.71 -24.83
N LEU A 155 -6.04 -24.89 -24.83
CA LEU A 155 -6.66 -26.19 -24.58
C LEU A 155 -6.40 -27.19 -25.72
N ALA A 156 -6.28 -26.72 -26.96
CA ALA A 156 -5.90 -27.52 -28.12
C ALA A 156 -4.44 -28.01 -28.04
N ARG A 157 -3.56 -27.22 -27.40
CA ARG A 157 -2.16 -27.61 -27.16
C ARG A 157 -2.05 -28.57 -25.98
N ASP A 158 -2.73 -28.26 -24.88
CA ASP A 158 -2.65 -28.98 -23.62
C ASP A 158 -4.07 -29.21 -23.04
N PRO A 159 -4.62 -30.43 -23.11
CA PRO A 159 -5.98 -30.72 -22.62
C PRO A 159 -6.18 -30.51 -21.10
N ASN A 160 -5.10 -30.44 -20.32
CA ASN A 160 -5.13 -30.16 -18.87
C ASN A 160 -4.71 -28.72 -18.54
N TRP A 161 -4.71 -27.83 -19.54
CA TRP A 161 -4.36 -26.43 -19.38
C TRP A 161 -5.44 -25.68 -18.60
N THR A 162 -5.00 -24.91 -17.60
CA THR A 162 -5.86 -23.99 -16.86
C THR A 162 -5.17 -22.64 -16.73
N LEU A 163 -5.96 -21.56 -16.76
CA LEU A 163 -5.43 -20.20 -16.61
C LEU A 163 -4.62 -20.04 -15.31
N ALA A 164 -5.04 -20.70 -14.23
CA ALA A 164 -4.34 -20.68 -12.94
C ALA A 164 -2.92 -21.25 -13.03
N LYS A 165 -2.74 -22.39 -13.72
CA LYS A 165 -1.41 -23.01 -13.91
C LYS A 165 -0.51 -22.14 -14.80
N GLU A 166 -1.06 -21.53 -15.85
CA GLU A 166 -0.32 -20.63 -16.74
C GLU A 166 0.14 -19.36 -16.00
N MET A 167 -0.74 -18.75 -15.20
CA MET A 167 -0.41 -17.58 -14.39
C MET A 167 0.65 -17.93 -13.33
N ALA A 168 0.57 -19.10 -12.69
CA ALA A 168 1.57 -19.59 -11.76
C ALA A 168 2.94 -19.84 -12.44
N ARG A 169 2.94 -20.35 -13.67
CA ARG A 169 4.17 -20.52 -14.46
C ARG A 169 4.79 -19.17 -14.83
N ARG A 170 3.97 -18.19 -15.25
CA ARG A 170 4.44 -16.85 -15.63
C ARG A 170 4.92 -16.04 -14.43
N SER A 171 4.26 -16.14 -13.28
CA SER A 171 4.74 -15.50 -12.05
C SER A 171 6.04 -16.12 -11.55
N ALA A 172 6.20 -17.45 -11.67
CA ALA A 172 7.46 -18.13 -11.37
C ALA A 172 8.59 -17.74 -12.33
N ALA A 173 8.29 -17.51 -13.62
CA ALA A 173 9.28 -17.12 -14.62
C ALA A 173 9.67 -15.62 -14.59
N ALA A 174 8.79 -14.74 -14.09
CA ALA A 174 8.98 -13.28 -14.15
C ALA A 174 9.68 -12.65 -12.93
N GLY A 175 10.09 -13.44 -11.92
CA GLY A 175 10.95 -12.96 -10.83
C GLY A 175 10.45 -11.72 -10.06
N ALA A 176 9.15 -11.43 -10.08
CA ALA A 176 8.55 -10.25 -9.42
C ALA A 176 7.97 -10.61 -8.03
N PRO A 177 8.01 -9.69 -7.05
CA PRO A 177 7.61 -9.97 -5.68
C PRO A 177 6.11 -10.29 -5.63
N GLN A 178 5.76 -11.36 -4.93
CA GLN A 178 4.37 -11.74 -4.66
C GLN A 178 3.64 -10.58 -3.95
N ALA A 179 2.80 -9.86 -4.68
CA ALA A 179 1.57 -9.34 -4.11
C ALA A 179 0.69 -10.57 -3.86
N GLY A 180 0.71 -11.07 -2.63
CA GLY A 180 -0.02 -12.27 -2.24
C GLY A 180 -1.51 -12.13 -2.57
N PRO A 181 -2.19 -13.20 -3.01
CA PRO A 181 -3.64 -13.20 -3.02
C PRO A 181 -4.14 -13.05 -1.59
N ALA A 182 -5.33 -12.48 -1.46
CA ALA A 182 -6.11 -12.48 -0.24
C ALA A 182 -5.96 -13.83 0.48
N ALA A 183 -5.63 -13.76 1.76
CA ALA A 183 -5.44 -14.92 2.62
C ALA A 183 -6.71 -15.78 2.64
N GLU A 184 -6.72 -16.83 1.85
CA GLU A 184 -7.45 -18.04 2.23
C GLU A 184 -6.71 -18.65 3.43
N PRO A 185 -7.42 -19.15 4.45
CA PRO A 185 -6.80 -19.65 5.66
C PRO A 185 -5.99 -20.89 5.31
N ARG A 186 -4.68 -20.71 5.15
CA ARG A 186 -3.72 -21.82 5.12
C ARG A 186 -3.91 -22.57 6.43
N ALA A 187 -4.14 -23.88 6.32
CA ALA A 187 -4.29 -24.82 7.42
C ALA A 187 -3.30 -24.49 8.56
N PRO A 188 -3.69 -24.68 9.83
CA PRO A 188 -2.87 -24.29 10.98
C PRO A 188 -1.46 -24.85 10.78
N ALA A 189 -0.49 -23.96 10.63
CA ALA A 189 0.90 -24.35 10.50
C ALA A 189 1.29 -25.02 11.82
N ASP A 190 1.48 -26.33 11.79
CA ASP A 190 2.05 -27.08 12.90
C ASP A 190 3.41 -26.45 13.27
N ASP A 191 3.69 -26.45 14.57
CA ASP A 191 4.80 -25.74 15.26
C ASP A 191 6.23 -26.14 14.78
N ASP A 192 6.33 -27.08 13.84
CA ASP A 192 7.56 -27.73 13.40
C ASP A 192 7.95 -27.47 11.93
N THR A 193 7.29 -26.49 11.28
CA THR A 193 7.62 -26.16 9.89
C THR A 193 9.03 -25.54 9.78
N GLY A 194 9.97 -26.28 9.17
CA GLY A 194 11.34 -25.82 8.84
C GLY A 194 12.44 -26.27 9.82
N THR A 195 12.17 -27.21 10.73
CA THR A 195 13.10 -27.63 11.78
C THR A 195 14.35 -28.35 11.23
N GLU A 196 14.20 -29.22 10.22
CA GLU A 196 15.33 -29.97 9.63
C GLU A 196 16.29 -29.06 8.85
N GLU A 197 15.74 -28.09 8.11
CA GLU A 197 16.51 -27.13 7.32
C GLU A 197 17.18 -26.08 8.20
N ALA A 198 16.52 -25.65 9.29
CA ALA A 198 17.11 -24.78 10.29
C ALA A 198 18.26 -25.48 11.04
N ALA A 199 18.17 -26.79 11.28
CA ALA A 199 19.24 -27.56 11.92
C ALA A 199 20.53 -27.64 11.07
N ALA A 200 20.42 -27.54 9.75
CA ALA A 200 21.56 -27.50 8.83
C ALA A 200 22.24 -26.11 8.76
N ILE A 201 21.63 -25.07 9.34
CA ILE A 201 22.10 -23.69 9.27
C ILE A 201 22.64 -23.28 10.64
N SER A 202 23.94 -23.00 10.72
CA SER A 202 24.59 -22.50 11.94
C SER A 202 24.66 -20.97 11.97
N VAL A 203 24.50 -20.41 13.17
CA VAL A 203 24.74 -18.98 13.40
C VAL A 203 26.22 -18.68 13.15
N GLY A 204 26.50 -17.61 12.40
CA GLY A 204 27.84 -17.24 11.93
C GLY A 204 28.20 -17.75 10.54
N ALA A 205 27.40 -18.67 9.97
CA ALA A 205 27.64 -19.16 8.62
C ALA A 205 27.37 -18.08 7.57
N ARG A 206 28.19 -18.08 6.50
CA ARG A 206 27.93 -17.29 5.29
C ARG A 206 26.80 -17.94 4.51
N CYS A 207 25.86 -17.11 4.06
CA CYS A 207 24.70 -17.57 3.33
C CYS A 207 24.37 -16.69 2.13
N GLU A 208 23.74 -17.31 1.15
CA GLU A 208 23.04 -16.64 0.06
C GLU A 208 21.54 -16.86 0.25
N VAL A 209 20.79 -15.77 0.24
CA VAL A 209 19.33 -15.74 0.28
C VAL A 209 18.81 -15.63 -1.15
N GLU A 210 17.67 -16.29 -1.43
CA GLU A 210 16.98 -16.23 -2.72
C GLU A 210 16.97 -14.81 -3.32
N GLY A 211 17.40 -14.69 -4.59
CA GLY A 211 17.63 -13.41 -5.25
C GLY A 211 19.10 -12.93 -5.23
N GLY A 212 20.06 -13.79 -4.87
CA GLY A 212 21.50 -13.50 -4.96
C GLY A 212 22.03 -12.61 -3.85
N LYS A 213 21.26 -12.40 -2.79
CA LYS A 213 21.64 -11.52 -1.67
C LYS A 213 22.52 -12.29 -0.69
N ARG A 214 23.74 -11.83 -0.50
CA ARG A 214 24.72 -12.48 0.40
C ARG A 214 24.73 -11.83 1.77
N GLY A 215 25.04 -12.63 2.79
CA GLY A 215 25.12 -12.17 4.16
C GLY A 215 25.65 -13.23 5.13
N VAL A 216 25.52 -12.91 6.41
CA VAL A 216 25.90 -13.74 7.54
C VAL A 216 24.64 -14.10 8.33
N VAL A 217 24.46 -15.38 8.64
CA VAL A 217 23.41 -15.82 9.55
C VAL A 217 23.72 -15.32 10.95
N ARG A 218 22.83 -14.53 11.53
CA ARG A 218 22.96 -14.00 12.90
C ARG A 218 21.96 -14.60 13.88
N TYR A 219 20.88 -15.19 13.39
CA TYR A 219 19.86 -15.79 14.23
C TYR A 219 19.24 -17.01 13.55
N VAL A 220 18.99 -18.07 14.32
CA VAL A 220 18.26 -19.27 13.87
C VAL A 220 17.30 -19.63 14.99
N GLY A 221 16.01 -19.47 14.76
CA GLY A 221 15.03 -19.68 15.82
C GLY A 221 13.62 -19.22 15.49
N ARG A 222 12.76 -19.28 16.51
CA ARG A 222 11.38 -18.82 16.44
C ARG A 222 11.35 -17.31 16.72
N CYS A 223 10.59 -16.58 15.91
CA CYS A 223 10.45 -15.14 16.08
C CYS A 223 9.03 -14.78 16.54
N GLU A 224 8.91 -14.24 17.74
CA GLU A 224 7.70 -13.56 18.20
C GLU A 224 7.38 -12.38 17.28
N GLY A 225 6.17 -12.39 16.72
CA GLY A 225 5.70 -11.36 15.81
C GLY A 225 5.68 -11.72 14.33
N LEU A 226 6.30 -12.83 13.94
CA LEU A 226 6.20 -13.44 12.61
C LEU A 226 5.28 -14.67 12.63
N PRO A 227 4.80 -15.15 11.46
CA PRO A 227 4.05 -16.42 11.38
C PRO A 227 4.79 -17.59 12.04
N LEU A 228 4.04 -18.55 12.61
CA LEU A 228 4.58 -19.74 13.28
C LEU A 228 5.60 -20.50 12.40
N GLY A 229 6.57 -21.15 13.05
CA GLY A 229 7.68 -21.91 12.44
C GLY A 229 9.05 -21.25 12.61
N TRP A 230 10.08 -21.89 12.04
CA TRP A 230 11.47 -21.43 12.15
C TRP A 230 11.79 -20.28 11.18
N TRP A 231 12.69 -19.40 11.63
CA TRP A 231 13.17 -18.23 10.92
C TRP A 231 14.68 -18.11 11.04
N ILE A 232 15.31 -17.66 9.95
CA ILE A 232 16.73 -17.36 9.88
C ILE A 232 16.88 -15.85 9.78
N GLY A 233 17.51 -15.24 10.77
CA GLY A 233 17.92 -13.84 10.75
C GLY A 233 19.28 -13.71 10.05
N VAL A 234 19.32 -12.95 8.97
CA VAL A 234 20.50 -12.70 8.15
C VAL A 234 20.87 -11.24 8.24
N GLN A 235 22.15 -10.96 8.45
CA GLN A 235 22.78 -9.66 8.23
C GLN A 235 23.37 -9.67 6.82
N TYR A 236 22.77 -8.91 5.91
CA TYR A 236 23.27 -8.74 4.54
C TYR A 236 24.57 -7.94 4.52
N ASP A 237 25.36 -8.11 3.45
CA ASP A 237 26.57 -7.29 3.24
C ASP A 237 26.23 -5.92 2.64
N GLU A 238 25.12 -5.84 1.90
CA GLU A 238 24.60 -4.64 1.26
C GLU A 238 23.31 -4.17 1.97
N PRO A 239 22.90 -2.90 1.84
CA PRO A 239 21.68 -2.35 2.44
C PRO A 239 20.39 -2.82 1.71
N VAL A 240 20.25 -4.14 1.52
CA VAL A 240 19.15 -4.82 0.83
C VAL A 240 18.16 -5.51 1.78
N GLY A 241 18.36 -5.31 3.08
CA GLY A 241 17.54 -5.79 4.18
C GLY A 241 16.33 -4.90 4.46
N LYS A 242 15.49 -5.36 5.38
CA LYS A 242 14.21 -4.72 5.75
C LYS A 242 14.19 -4.14 7.16
N ASN A 243 15.12 -4.57 8.02
CA ASN A 243 15.16 -4.16 9.43
C ASN A 243 16.60 -3.99 9.93
N ASP A 244 16.75 -3.65 11.20
CA ASP A 244 18.01 -3.51 11.95
C ASP A 244 18.30 -4.73 12.85
N GLY A 245 17.67 -5.88 12.56
CA GLY A 245 17.73 -7.09 13.39
C GLY A 245 16.67 -7.15 14.50
N SER A 246 15.71 -6.21 14.50
CA SER A 246 14.52 -6.25 15.35
C SER A 246 13.24 -6.57 14.57
N VAL A 247 12.27 -7.21 15.25
CA VAL A 247 10.90 -7.44 14.74
C VAL A 247 9.91 -7.04 15.83
N LYS A 248 8.99 -6.13 15.50
CA LYS A 248 7.91 -5.67 16.39
C LYS A 248 8.38 -5.28 17.81
N GLY A 249 9.57 -4.68 17.92
CA GLY A 249 10.14 -4.21 19.19
C GLY A 249 11.03 -5.23 19.92
N GLN A 250 11.04 -6.50 19.50
CA GLN A 250 11.99 -7.49 20.02
C GLN A 250 13.24 -7.54 19.14
N ARG A 251 14.42 -7.33 19.74
CA ARG A 251 15.71 -7.42 19.05
C ARG A 251 16.23 -8.85 19.13
N TYR A 252 16.60 -9.43 17.98
CA TYR A 252 17.16 -10.78 17.86
C TYR A 252 18.66 -10.74 17.57
N PHE A 253 19.08 -9.80 16.73
CA PHE A 253 20.48 -9.53 16.45
C PHE A 253 20.69 -8.03 16.20
N GLU A 254 21.95 -7.62 16.19
CA GLU A 254 22.34 -6.23 15.97
C GLU A 254 22.93 -6.06 14.57
N CYS A 255 22.36 -5.15 13.78
CA CYS A 255 22.91 -4.74 12.50
C CYS A 255 22.44 -3.33 12.12
N PRO A 256 23.12 -2.65 11.17
CA PRO A 256 22.68 -1.35 10.68
C PRO A 256 21.28 -1.42 10.06
N GLN A 257 20.54 -0.31 10.12
CA GLN A 257 19.21 -0.20 9.51
C GLN A 257 19.27 -0.52 8.01
N GLY A 258 18.44 -1.45 7.56
CA GLY A 258 18.41 -1.89 6.16
C GLY A 258 19.41 -3.00 5.84
N TYR A 259 20.12 -3.55 6.83
CA TYR A 259 21.02 -4.70 6.65
C TYR A 259 20.45 -6.00 7.24
N GLY A 260 19.39 -5.95 8.04
CA GLY A 260 18.77 -7.12 8.64
C GLY A 260 17.59 -7.66 7.83
N GLY A 261 17.43 -8.98 7.79
CA GLY A 261 16.26 -9.65 7.24
C GLY A 261 15.95 -10.97 7.93
N PHE A 262 14.67 -11.32 8.01
CA PHE A 262 14.22 -12.64 8.44
C PHE A 262 13.63 -13.40 7.25
N VAL A 263 14.13 -14.61 7.03
CA VAL A 263 13.74 -15.47 5.90
C VAL A 263 13.48 -16.89 6.38
N ARG A 264 12.74 -17.67 5.58
CA ARG A 264 12.50 -19.08 5.87
C ARG A 264 13.76 -19.90 5.59
N PRO A 265 14.04 -20.95 6.39
CA PRO A 265 15.20 -21.83 6.20
C PRO A 265 15.35 -22.35 4.76
N ALA A 266 14.25 -22.76 4.12
CA ALA A 266 14.22 -23.22 2.73
C ALA A 266 14.78 -22.22 1.68
N LEU A 267 14.85 -20.92 2.01
CA LEU A 267 15.33 -19.86 1.11
C LEU A 267 16.79 -19.47 1.36
N VAL A 268 17.47 -20.15 2.30
CA VAL A 268 18.84 -19.84 2.72
C VAL A 268 19.75 -20.99 2.32
N LYS A 269 20.78 -20.68 1.54
CA LYS A 269 21.86 -21.63 1.22
C LYS A 269 23.13 -21.21 1.93
N THR A 270 23.61 -22.03 2.85
CA THR A 270 24.90 -21.83 3.53
C THR A 270 26.05 -22.43 2.71
N GLY A 271 27.23 -21.79 2.74
CA GLY A 271 28.40 -22.29 2.03
C GLY A 271 29.62 -21.39 2.17
N GLU A 272 30.82 -21.99 2.20
CA GLU A 272 32.08 -21.25 2.28
C GLU A 272 32.36 -20.44 0.99
N GLN A 273 31.76 -20.83 -0.13
CA GLN A 273 31.85 -20.13 -1.41
C GLN A 273 31.23 -18.71 -1.41
N TYR A 274 30.51 -18.34 -0.35
CA TYR A 274 29.89 -17.01 -0.22
C TYR A 274 30.70 -16.06 0.68
N ARG A 275 31.95 -16.40 0.99
CA ARG A 275 32.89 -15.44 1.59
C ARG A 275 33.12 -14.28 0.61
N PRO A 276 33.23 -13.04 1.08
CA PRO A 276 33.79 -11.96 0.28
C PRO A 276 35.15 -12.41 -0.27
N PHE A 277 35.47 -12.04 -1.51
CA PHE A 277 36.85 -12.18 -1.96
C PHE A 277 37.69 -11.28 -1.07
N ASP A 278 38.63 -11.86 -0.31
CA ASP A 278 39.59 -11.08 0.44
C ASP A 278 40.40 -10.25 -0.57
N GLU A 279 40.19 -8.92 -0.60
CA GLU A 279 41.02 -7.99 -1.37
C GLU A 279 42.49 -7.99 -0.86
N ASP A 280 42.76 -8.64 0.26
CA ASP A 280 44.09 -8.75 0.88
C ASP A 280 44.99 -9.84 0.27
N LEU A 281 44.54 -10.58 -0.76
CA LEU A 281 45.34 -11.67 -1.40
C LEU A 281 46.12 -11.22 -2.65
N PHE A 282 45.96 -9.98 -3.11
CA PHE A 282 46.84 -9.39 -4.13
C PHE A 282 47.90 -8.55 -3.42
N GLY A 283 49.00 -9.24 -3.13
CA GLY A 283 50.11 -8.75 -2.34
C GLY A 283 50.72 -7.43 -2.83
N SER A 284 51.24 -6.71 -1.83
CA SER A 284 52.39 -5.84 -1.96
C SER A 284 53.48 -6.49 -2.82
N ASP A 285 53.66 -5.99 -4.04
CA ASP A 285 54.87 -6.16 -4.85
C ASP A 285 55.17 -4.80 -5.50
N ASP A 286 55.45 -3.82 -4.65
CA ASP A 286 56.08 -2.54 -5.02
C ASP A 286 57.44 -2.46 -4.30
N GLU A 287 58.38 -3.30 -4.73
CA GLU A 287 59.83 -3.10 -4.57
C GLU A 287 60.54 -3.59 -5.86
N LEU A 288 60.89 -2.64 -6.74
CA LEU A 288 62.24 -2.43 -7.32
C LEU A 288 62.23 -1.35 -8.41
#